data_AF-A0A0A2L5A5-F1
#
_entry.id   AF-A0A0A2L5A5-F1
#
_cell.length_a   1.000
_cell.length_b   1.000
_cell.length_c   1.000
_cell.angle_alpha   90.00
_cell.angle_beta   90.00
_cell.angle_gamma   90.00
#
_symmetry.space_group_name_H-M   'P 1'
#
loop_
_entity.id
_entity.type
_entity.pdbx_description
1 polymer ?
#
loop_
_entity_poly.entity_id
_entity_poly.type
_entity_poly.pdbx_seq_one_letter_code
_entity_poly.pdbx_strand_id
1 'polypeptide(L)' 'MVDSARSPVDDHNDKTILTWTEFQVPKDLELDTEWSGYFEPLARASGNAGSAMGESLESQGIYGLAFRPALLGESSE' A
#
# COMPACT_ATOMS: atom_id res chain seq x y z
N MET A 1 -2.12 -32.03 -26.07
CA MET A 1 -1.95 -30.57 -26.14
C MET A 1 -2.98 -29.98 -25.21
N VAL A 2 -2.56 -29.51 -24.04
CA VAL A 2 -3.43 -28.81 -23.08
C VAL A 2 -3.01 -27.36 -23.17
N ASP A 3 -3.81 -26.55 -23.86
CA ASP A 3 -3.68 -25.10 -23.80
C ASP A 3 -4.09 -24.68 -22.39
N SER A 4 -3.09 -24.36 -21.57
CA SER A 4 -3.29 -23.67 -20.31
C SER A 4 -3.87 -22.30 -20.62
N ALA A 5 -5.18 -22.15 -20.42
CA ALA A 5 -5.82 -20.84 -20.39
C ALA A 5 -5.12 -20.02 -19.29
N ARG A 6 -4.20 -19.13 -19.71
CA ARG A 6 -3.62 -18.11 -18.85
C ARG A 6 -4.78 -17.25 -18.39
N SER A 7 -5.19 -17.43 -17.14
CA SER A 7 -6.12 -16.53 -16.48
C SER A 7 -5.62 -15.11 -16.72
N PRO A 8 -6.45 -14.17 -17.21
CA PRO A 8 -6.05 -12.78 -17.31
C PRO A 8 -5.83 -12.32 -15.88
N VAL A 9 -4.57 -12.30 -15.45
CA VAL A 9 -4.17 -11.54 -14.28
C VAL A 9 -4.51 -10.11 -14.66
N ASP A 10 -5.37 -9.51 -13.86
CA ASP A 10 -6.01 -8.22 -14.06
C ASP A 10 -4.99 -7.16 -14.53
N ASP A 11 -4.99 -6.86 -15.83
CA ASP A 11 -4.08 -5.91 -16.53
C ASP A 11 -4.17 -4.48 -15.96
N HIS A 12 -5.13 -4.22 -15.07
CA HIS A 12 -5.28 -2.97 -14.34
C HIS A 12 -4.18 -2.72 -13.30
N ASN A 13 -3.54 -3.77 -12.76
CA ASN A 13 -2.45 -3.59 -11.79
C ASN A 13 -1.16 -3.04 -12.43
N ASP A 14 -0.92 -3.32 -13.71
CA ASP A 14 0.33 -2.97 -14.40
C ASP A 14 0.52 -1.47 -14.64
N LYS A 15 -0.53 -0.66 -14.45
CA LYS A 15 -0.49 0.81 -14.58
C LYS A 15 -0.43 1.54 -13.24
N THR A 16 -0.41 0.81 -12.12
CA THR A 16 -0.49 1.39 -10.79
C THR A 16 0.91 1.75 -10.28
N ILE A 17 1.19 3.05 -10.09
CA ILE A 17 2.42 3.50 -9.43
C ILE A 17 2.28 3.27 -7.93
N LEU A 18 2.81 2.17 -7.40
CA LEU A 18 2.87 1.96 -5.95
C LEU A 18 4.12 2.62 -5.39
N THR A 19 3.94 3.54 -4.43
CA THR A 19 5.06 4.01 -3.61
C THR A 19 5.09 3.17 -2.34
N TRP A 20 6.21 2.49 -2.12
CA TRP A 20 6.47 1.69 -0.93
C TRP A 20 7.56 2.34 -0.08
N THR A 21 7.29 2.56 1.19
CA THR A 21 8.27 3.06 2.15
C THR A 21 8.41 2.07 3.29
N GLU A 22 9.63 1.65 3.57
CA GLU A 22 9.97 0.83 4.73
C GLU A 22 10.65 1.68 5.79
N PHE A 23 10.33 1.41 7.05
CA PHE A 23 10.99 2.05 8.17
C PHE A 23 11.14 1.08 9.34
N GLN A 24 12.23 1.27 10.08
CA GLN A 24 12.51 0.52 11.30
C GLN A 24 12.00 1.28 12.52
N VAL A 25 11.20 0.59 13.33
CA VAL A 25 10.67 1.08 14.59
C VAL A 25 11.64 0.71 15.71
N PRO A 26 12.03 1.67 16.57
CA PRO A 26 12.82 1.40 17.77
C PRO A 26 12.13 0.40 18.70
N LYS A 27 12.90 -0.48 19.35
CA LYS A 27 12.36 -1.58 20.19
C LYS A 27 11.61 -1.10 21.44
N ASP A 28 11.88 0.12 21.88
CA ASP A 28 11.24 0.79 23.00
C ASP A 28 9.96 1.54 22.59
N LEU A 29 9.62 1.53 21.30
CA LEU A 29 8.44 2.17 20.74
C LEU A 29 7.43 1.11 20.29
N GLU A 30 6.38 0.92 21.08
CA GLU A 30 5.23 0.12 20.64
C GLU A 30 4.37 0.95 19.68
N LEU A 31 4.22 0.47 18.43
CA LEU A 31 3.23 1.00 17.52
C LEU A 31 1.85 0.49 17.94
N ASP A 32 1.13 1.29 18.72
CA ASP A 32 -0.28 1.02 19.01
C ASP A 32 -1.20 1.37 17.83
N THR A 33 -2.50 1.20 18.02
CA THR A 33 -3.51 1.41 16.98
C THR A 33 -3.58 2.88 16.50
N GLU A 34 -3.12 3.84 17.33
CA GLU A 34 -3.18 5.27 17.01
C GLU A 34 -2.14 5.69 15.97
N TRP A 35 -1.08 4.90 15.79
CA TRP A 35 -0.04 5.21 14.81
C TRP A 35 -0.52 5.25 13.36
N SER A 36 -1.54 4.45 13.05
CA SER A 36 -2.22 4.50 11.76
C SER A 36 -2.83 5.89 11.47
N GLY A 37 -3.18 6.64 12.52
CA GLY A 37 -3.71 8.00 12.45
C GLY A 37 -2.70 9.02 11.91
N TYR A 38 -1.39 8.84 12.12
CA TYR A 38 -0.38 9.74 11.55
C TYR A 38 -0.34 9.69 10.02
N PHE A 39 -0.79 8.59 9.42
CA PHE A 39 -0.85 8.40 7.98
C PHE A 39 -2.23 8.72 7.38
N GLU A 40 -3.22 9.02 8.23
CA GLU A 40 -4.58 9.40 7.82
C GLU A 40 -4.60 10.59 6.82
N PRO A 41 -3.77 11.66 6.98
CA PRO A 41 -3.74 12.74 6.00
C PRO A 41 -3.30 12.28 4.61
N LEU A 42 -2.36 11.33 4.53
CA LEU A 42 -1.90 10.77 3.26
C LEU A 42 -2.96 9.83 2.65
N ALA A 43 -3.64 9.06 3.49
CA ALA A 43 -4.77 8.23 3.06
C ALA A 43 -5.91 9.07 2.46
N ARG A 44 -6.12 10.30 2.97
CA ARG A 44 -7.14 11.26 2.51
C ARG A 44 -6.66 12.24 1.44
N ALA A 45 -5.38 12.18 1.05
CA ALA A 45 -4.85 13.14 0.09
C ALA A 45 -5.61 13.05 -1.24
N SER A 46 -5.92 14.21 -1.83
CA SER A 46 -6.54 14.26 -3.16
C SER A 46 -5.63 13.57 -4.16
N GLY A 47 -6.15 12.56 -4.86
CA GLY A 47 -5.35 11.74 -5.75
C GLY A 47 -4.69 10.54 -5.08
N ASN A 48 -5.09 10.16 -3.85
CA ASN A 48 -4.84 8.83 -3.31
C ASN A 48 -6.05 7.92 -3.61
N ALA A 49 -5.81 6.80 -4.28
CA ALA A 49 -6.80 5.78 -4.56
C ALA A 49 -6.76 4.64 -3.52
N GLY A 50 -5.70 4.53 -2.70
CA GLY A 50 -5.64 3.52 -1.64
C GLY A 50 -4.33 3.53 -0.88
N SER A 51 -4.37 3.12 0.39
CA SER A 51 -3.19 3.03 1.25
C SER A 51 -3.26 1.82 2.15
N ALA A 52 -2.11 1.24 2.47
CA ALA A 52 -2.00 0.13 3.42
C ALA A 52 -0.73 0.28 4.27
N MET A 53 -0.80 -0.18 5.52
CA MET A 53 0.35 -0.25 6.42
C MET A 53 0.36 -1.63 7.08
N GLY A 54 1.56 -2.18 7.30
CA GLY A 54 1.72 -3.45 8.01
C GLY A 54 3.14 -3.69 8.48
N GLU A 55 3.28 -4.58 9.45
CA GLU A 55 4.60 -5.08 9.86
C GLU A 55 5.13 -6.11 8.85
N SER A 56 6.44 -6.13 8.64
CA SER A 56 7.11 -7.13 7.83
C SER A 56 7.00 -8.51 8.47
N LEU A 57 6.66 -9.51 7.64
CA LEU A 57 6.64 -10.91 8.05
C LEU A 57 8.05 -11.51 8.23
N GLU A 58 9.06 -10.87 7.65
CA GLU A 58 10.44 -11.38 7.64
C GLU A 58 11.32 -10.73 8.72
N SER A 59 10.93 -9.55 9.22
CA SER A 59 11.74 -8.79 10.18
C SER A 59 10.86 -8.01 11.15
N GLN A 60 10.91 -8.40 12.42
CA GLN A 60 10.21 -7.70 13.50
C GLN A 60 10.68 -6.25 13.63
N GLY A 61 9.74 -5.35 13.88
CA GLY A 61 10.01 -3.93 14.00
C GLY A 61 10.29 -3.22 12.67
N ILE A 62 10.14 -3.89 11.53
CA ILE A 62 10.13 -3.25 10.21
C ILE A 62 8.69 -3.10 9.76
N TYR A 63 8.31 -1.90 9.35
CA TYR A 63 6.97 -1.60 8.87
C TYR A 63 7.02 -1.09 7.44
N GLY A 64 6.05 -1.52 6.65
CA GLY A 64 5.83 -1.09 5.28
C GLY A 64 4.60 -0.20 5.19
N LEU A 65 4.71 0.86 4.40
CA LEU A 65 3.62 1.76 4.05
C LEU A 65 3.51 1.84 2.53
N ALA A 66 2.34 1.49 2.02
CA ALA A 66 2.01 1.50 0.61
C ALA A 66 1.02 2.63 0.30
N PHE A 67 1.30 3.41 -0.74
CA PHE A 67 0.37 4.38 -1.31
C PHE A 67 0.13 4.11 -2.78
N ARG A 68 -1.14 4.20 -3.16
CA ARG A 68 -1.60 4.12 -4.53
C ARG A 68 -2.18 5.48 -4.93
N PRO A 69 -1.49 6.27 -5.78
CA PRO A 69 -2.08 7.44 -6.37
C PRO A 69 -3.20 7.03 -7.33
N ALA A 70 -4.25 7.84 -7.40
CA ALA A 70 -5.29 7.75 -8.41
C ALA A 70 -4.67 8.08 -9.78
N LEU A 71 -4.95 7.25 -10.78
CA LEU A 71 -4.57 7.56 -12.14
C LEU A 71 -5.49 8.64 -12.71
N LEU A 72 -5.00 9.43 -13.67
CA LEU A 72 -5.81 10.43 -14.38
C LEU A 72 -7.05 9.73 -15.00
N GLY A 73 -8.22 9.97 -14.42
CA GLY A 73 -9.48 9.33 -14.82
C GLY A 73 -10.23 8.59 -13.70
N GLU A 74 -9.56 8.31 -12.57
CA GLU A 74 -10.17 7.68 -11.38
C GLU A 74 -10.64 8.70 -10.34
N SER A 75 -10.93 9.94 -10.77
CA SER A 75 -11.49 10.96 -9.89
C SER A 75 -12.88 10.50 -9.45
N SER A 76 -13.01 10.18 -8.17
CA SER A 76 -14.32 9.91 -7.56
C SER A 76 -15.13 11.20 -7.57
N GLU A 77 -16.31 11.15 -8.19
CA GLU A 77 -17.40 12.10 -7.98
C GLU A 77 -17.89 12.09 -6.53
#